data_AF-A0A6V7I3T7-F1
#
_entry.id   AF-A0A6V7I3T7-F1
#
_cell.length_a   1.000
_cell.length_b   1.000
_cell.length_c   1.000
_cell.angle_alpha   90.00
_cell.angle_beta   90.00
_cell.angle_gamma   90.00
#
_symmetry.space_group_name_H-M   'P 1'
#
loop_
_entity.id
_entity.type
_entity.pdbx_description
1 polymer ?
#
loop_
_entity_poly.entity_id
_entity_poly.type
_entity_poly.pdbx_seq_one_letter_code
_entity_poly.pdbx_strand_id
1 'polypeptide(L)'
;NLCILLADDDDPCFLYSLYINEDDFKMLKVQQGLLVDFDNFATQLIYLLEQCYVSGSSGLKSNPPKFLLLLTEENGEWILKFLETNNFKHLCHLSLSISQANDSDVKTHMAMSIKKLKDELMNKTREATSMETRLNAINEELENRIREFESLQQKFLSERSQLEMTTSHQLSIEKDR
;
A
#
# COMPACT_ATOMS: atom_id res chain seq x y z
N ASN A 1 8.87 -14.25 -22.58
CA ASN A 1 9.13 -15.07 -21.38
C ASN A 1 8.37 -14.48 -20.21
N LEU A 2 7.46 -15.27 -19.64
CA LEU A 2 6.70 -14.95 -18.44
C LEU A 2 7.38 -15.62 -17.24
N CYS A 3 7.49 -14.90 -16.12
CA CYS A 3 8.02 -15.42 -14.86
C CYS A 3 6.97 -15.20 -13.78
N ILE A 4 6.66 -16.25 -13.01
CA ILE A 4 5.78 -16.22 -11.86
C ILE A 4 6.61 -16.60 -10.65
N LEU A 5 6.59 -15.74 -9.63
CA LEU A 5 7.28 -15.95 -8.36
C LEU A 5 6.24 -15.93 -7.25
N LEU A 6 6.29 -16.96 -6.41
CA LEU A 6 5.49 -17.06 -5.20
C LEU A 6 6.45 -17.12 -4.01
N ALA A 7 6.41 -16.10 -3.18
CA ALA A 7 7.25 -15.96 -2.00
C ALA A 7 6.37 -15.72 -0.77
N ASP A 8 6.92 -16.02 0.41
CA ASP A 8 6.32 -15.69 1.71
C ASP A 8 7.16 -14.58 2.36
N ASP A 9 6.49 -13.54 2.85
CA ASP A 9 7.16 -12.43 3.53
C ASP A 9 7.62 -12.86 4.95
N ASP A 10 6.97 -13.86 5.54
CA ASP A 10 7.30 -14.40 6.87
C ASP A 10 8.34 -15.53 6.83
N ASP A 11 8.47 -16.22 5.69
CA ASP A 11 9.51 -17.23 5.43
C ASP A 11 10.36 -16.87 4.21
N PRO A 12 11.52 -16.23 4.41
CA PRO A 12 12.41 -15.83 3.32
C PRO A 12 12.95 -16.98 2.46
N CYS A 13 12.91 -18.23 2.96
CA CYS A 13 13.33 -19.42 2.23
C CYS A 13 12.20 -20.03 1.39
N PHE A 14 10.95 -19.61 1.62
CA PHE A 14 9.81 -20.01 0.83
C PHE A 14 9.83 -19.25 -0.50
N LEU A 15 10.30 -19.90 -1.55
CA LEU A 15 10.29 -19.35 -2.90
C LEU A 15 9.98 -20.45 -3.91
N TYR A 16 8.94 -20.20 -4.69
CA TYR A 16 8.54 -21.01 -5.83
C TYR A 16 8.60 -20.16 -7.09
N SER A 17 9.05 -20.76 -8.18
CA SER A 17 9.20 -20.07 -9.46
C SER A 17 8.71 -20.91 -10.62
N LEU A 18 8.12 -20.25 -11.60
CA LEU A 18 7.75 -20.82 -12.89
C LEU A 18 8.13 -19.87 -14.00
N TYR A 19 8.88 -20.37 -14.97
CA TYR A 19 9.23 -19.68 -16.20
C TYR A 19 8.48 -20.32 -17.36
N ILE A 20 7.74 -19.51 -18.11
CA ILE A 20 6.98 -19.96 -19.28
C ILE A 20 7.50 -19.18 -20.48
N ASN A 21 8.14 -19.88 -21.42
CA ASN A 21 8.43 -19.33 -22.74
C ASN A 21 7.23 -19.58 -23.70
N GLU A 22 7.32 -19.10 -24.93
CA GLU A 22 6.23 -19.23 -25.90
C GLU A 22 5.96 -20.68 -26.31
N ASP A 23 6.98 -21.52 -26.38
CA ASP A 23 6.86 -22.94 -26.72
C ASP A 23 6.23 -23.75 -25.58
N ASP A 24 6.63 -23.47 -24.33
CA ASP A 24 5.99 -24.04 -23.14
C ASP A 24 4.49 -23.66 -23.11
N PHE A 25 4.17 -22.41 -23.46
CA PHE A 25 2.80 -21.93 -23.50
C PHE A 25 1.96 -22.63 -24.57
N LYS A 26 2.51 -22.96 -25.75
CA LYS A 26 1.76 -23.72 -26.77
C LYS A 26 1.28 -25.05 -26.22
N MET A 27 2.12 -25.74 -25.45
CA MET A 27 1.75 -27.00 -24.78
C MET A 27 0.70 -26.77 -23.70
N LEU A 28 0.93 -25.79 -22.82
CA LEU A 28 0.01 -25.41 -21.75
C LEU A 28 -1.39 -25.07 -22.28
N LYS A 29 -1.43 -24.29 -23.37
CA LYS A 29 -2.65 -23.85 -24.06
C LYS A 29 -3.49 -25.03 -24.54
N VAL A 30 -2.86 -26.03 -25.17
CA VAL A 30 -3.56 -27.23 -25.64
C VAL A 30 -4.01 -28.09 -24.46
N GLN A 31 -3.13 -28.32 -23.47
CA GLN A 31 -3.43 -29.17 -22.32
C GLN A 31 -4.60 -28.65 -21.47
N GLN A 32 -4.75 -27.33 -21.34
CA GLN A 32 -5.79 -26.69 -20.53
C GLN A 32 -6.89 -26.02 -21.32
N GLY A 33 -6.88 -26.15 -22.66
CA GLY A 33 -7.89 -25.56 -23.54
C GLY A 33 -7.96 -24.03 -23.45
N LEU A 34 -6.82 -23.36 -23.24
CA LEU A 34 -6.80 -21.89 -23.13
C LEU A 34 -7.14 -21.27 -24.50
N LEU A 35 -8.00 -20.25 -24.48
CA LEU A 35 -8.45 -19.57 -25.71
C LEU A 35 -7.60 -18.35 -26.08
N VAL A 36 -6.71 -17.92 -25.19
CA VAL A 36 -5.84 -16.75 -25.37
C VAL A 36 -4.51 -17.10 -26.03
N ASP A 37 -3.86 -16.12 -26.65
CA ASP A 37 -2.47 -16.21 -27.09
C ASP A 37 -1.49 -15.91 -25.94
N PHE A 38 -0.19 -16.03 -26.23
CA PHE A 38 0.84 -15.83 -25.21
C PHE A 38 0.89 -14.39 -24.71
N ASP A 39 0.71 -13.42 -25.61
CA ASP A 39 0.73 -11.99 -25.28
C ASP A 39 -0.40 -11.61 -24.32
N ASN A 40 -1.60 -12.17 -24.49
CA ASN A 40 -2.74 -11.90 -23.63
C ASN A 40 -2.81 -12.82 -22.40
N PHE A 41 -2.02 -13.89 -22.34
CA PHE A 41 -2.04 -14.83 -21.22
C PHE A 41 -1.66 -14.17 -19.90
N ALA A 42 -0.62 -13.33 -19.88
CA ALA A 42 -0.20 -12.61 -18.68
C ALA A 42 -1.32 -11.72 -18.11
N THR A 43 -2.08 -11.05 -18.99
CA THR A 43 -3.23 -10.23 -18.60
C THR A 43 -4.33 -11.07 -17.95
N GLN A 44 -4.64 -12.25 -18.50
CA GLN A 44 -5.64 -13.15 -17.91
C GLN A 44 -5.17 -13.73 -16.56
N LEU A 45 -3.88 -14.03 -16.43
CA LEU A 45 -3.30 -14.49 -15.18
C LEU A 45 -3.42 -13.43 -14.07
N ILE A 46 -3.11 -12.16 -14.40
CA ILE A 46 -3.28 -11.03 -13.48
C ILE A 46 -4.74 -10.91 -13.05
N TYR A 47 -5.67 -11.00 -13.99
CA TYR A 47 -7.10 -10.95 -13.68
C TYR A 47 -7.52 -12.04 -12.68
N LEU A 48 -7.04 -13.28 -12.85
CA LEU A 48 -7.31 -14.37 -11.89
C LEU A 48 -6.71 -14.11 -10.51
N LEU A 49 -5.49 -13.56 -10.43
CA LEU A 49 -4.85 -13.16 -9.17
C LEU A 49 -5.67 -12.08 -8.46
N GLU A 50 -6.15 -11.08 -9.19
CA GLU A 50 -7.01 -10.01 -8.66
C GLU A 50 -8.33 -10.57 -8.11
N GLN A 51 -8.96 -11.53 -8.80
CA GLN A 51 -10.18 -12.19 -8.29
C GLN A 51 -9.93 -12.92 -6.97
N CYS A 52 -8.79 -13.60 -6.84
CA CYS A 52 -8.38 -14.24 -5.58
C CYS A 52 -8.15 -13.21 -4.47
N TYR A 53 -7.46 -12.11 -4.78
CA TYR A 53 -7.18 -11.03 -3.81
C TYR A 53 -8.45 -10.35 -3.30
N VAL A 54 -9.38 -9.99 -4.20
CA VAL A 54 -10.66 -9.35 -3.84
C VAL A 54 -11.52 -10.29 -3.00
N SER A 55 -11.56 -11.57 -3.35
CA SER A 55 -12.32 -12.58 -2.60
C SER A 55 -11.82 -12.75 -1.17
N GLY A 56 -10.50 -12.66 -0.94
CA GLY A 56 -9.91 -12.72 0.40
C GLY A 56 -10.03 -11.42 1.21
N SER A 57 -10.00 -10.27 0.54
CA SER A 57 -10.03 -8.94 1.18
C SER A 57 -11.44 -8.44 1.52
N SER A 58 -12.46 -8.99 0.86
CA SER A 58 -13.87 -8.68 1.12
C SER A 58 -14.31 -9.34 2.44
N GLY A 59 -14.04 -8.67 3.57
CA GLY A 59 -14.22 -9.14 4.95
C GLY A 59 -15.63 -9.56 5.41
N LEU A 60 -16.54 -9.95 4.51
CA LEU A 60 -17.76 -10.66 4.90
C LEU A 60 -17.40 -12.10 5.28
N LYS A 61 -17.09 -12.30 6.57
CA LYS A 61 -16.84 -13.60 7.23
C LYS A 61 -17.99 -14.64 7.10
N SER A 62 -19.07 -14.31 6.40
CA SER A 62 -20.29 -15.12 6.29
C SER A 62 -20.26 -16.11 5.13
N ASN A 63 -19.46 -15.87 4.08
CA ASN A 63 -19.44 -16.74 2.90
C ASN A 63 -18.01 -17.18 2.58
N PRO A 64 -17.80 -18.42 2.11
CA PRO A 64 -16.50 -18.86 1.64
C PRO A 64 -16.03 -17.99 0.47
N PRO A 65 -14.71 -17.72 0.35
CA PRO A 65 -14.16 -16.93 -0.75
C PRO A 65 -14.49 -17.60 -2.09
N LYS A 66 -14.99 -16.78 -3.03
CA LYS A 66 -15.42 -17.26 -4.34
C LYS A 66 -14.25 -17.74 -5.18
N PHE A 67 -13.11 -17.06 -5.12
CA PHE A 67 -11.89 -17.46 -5.82
C PHE A 67 -10.77 -17.76 -4.83
N LEU A 68 -9.99 -18.80 -5.13
CA LEU A 68 -8.93 -19.34 -4.29
C LEU A 68 -7.68 -19.61 -5.13
N LEU A 69 -6.52 -19.31 -4.55
CA LEU A 69 -5.22 -19.75 -5.05
C LEU A 69 -4.74 -20.90 -4.16
N LEU A 70 -4.50 -22.07 -4.75
CA LEU A 70 -4.09 -23.27 -4.04
C LEU A 70 -2.73 -23.74 -4.55
N LEU A 71 -1.74 -23.84 -3.66
CA LEU A 71 -0.49 -24.55 -3.91
C LEU A 71 -0.59 -25.96 -3.30
N THR A 72 -0.40 -26.98 -4.11
CA THR A 72 -0.49 -28.39 -3.68
C THR A 72 0.59 -29.23 -4.34
N GLU A 73 1.03 -30.29 -3.68
CA GLU A 73 1.93 -31.29 -4.27
C GLU A 73 1.09 -32.43 -4.87
N GLU A 74 1.30 -32.74 -6.15
CA GLU A 74 0.64 -33.82 -6.87
C GLU A 74 1.69 -34.64 -7.62
N ASN A 75 1.81 -35.93 -7.30
CA ASN A 75 2.78 -36.85 -7.93
C ASN A 75 4.25 -36.38 -7.86
N GLY A 76 4.63 -35.64 -6.81
CA GLY A 76 5.99 -35.12 -6.63
C GLY A 76 6.26 -33.82 -7.39
N GLU A 77 5.25 -33.22 -8.04
CA GLU A 77 5.32 -31.89 -8.62
C GLU A 77 4.46 -30.91 -7.83
N TRP A 78 4.93 -29.67 -7.69
CA TRP A 78 4.14 -28.61 -7.10
C TRP A 78 3.23 -27.98 -8.14
N ILE A 79 1.95 -27.85 -7.82
CA ILE A 79 0.94 -27.33 -8.73
C ILE A 79 0.26 -26.12 -8.08
N LEU A 80 0.29 -24.99 -8.76
CA LEU A 80 -0.42 -23.77 -8.40
C LEU A 80 -1.74 -23.70 -9.17
N LYS A 81 -2.87 -23.78 -8.47
CA LYS A 81 -4.22 -23.84 -9.03
C LYS A 81 -5.03 -22.60 -8.70
N PHE A 82 -5.70 -22.06 -9.71
CA PHE A 82 -6.71 -21.02 -9.59
C PHE A 82 -8.08 -21.68 -9.58
N LEU A 83 -8.76 -21.63 -8.43
CA LEU A 83 -10.03 -22.30 -8.20
C LEU A 83 -11.15 -21.28 -7.99
N GLU A 84 -12.35 -21.59 -8.47
CA GLU A 84 -13.59 -20.91 -8.12
C GLU A 84 -14.48 -21.87 -7.34
N THR A 85 -14.98 -21.43 -6.19
CA THR A 85 -15.91 -22.18 -5.35
C THR A 85 -17.34 -21.74 -5.64
N ASN A 86 -18.18 -22.71 -6.03
CA ASN A 86 -19.63 -22.56 -6.07
C ASN A 86 -20.26 -23.49 -5.01
N ASN A 87 -21.55 -23.34 -4.74
CA ASN A 87 -22.38 -24.16 -3.84
C ASN A 87 -22.36 -25.67 -4.15
N PHE A 88 -21.79 -26.10 -5.28
CA PHE A 88 -21.76 -27.50 -5.70
C PHE A 88 -20.34 -28.09 -5.78
N LYS A 89 -19.38 -27.37 -6.35
CA LYS A 89 -18.03 -27.88 -6.63
C LYS A 89 -17.01 -26.75 -6.76
N HIS A 90 -15.73 -27.13 -6.76
CA HIS A 90 -14.64 -26.27 -7.19
C HIS A 90 -14.45 -26.39 -8.72
N LEU A 91 -14.36 -25.26 -9.39
CA LEU A 91 -13.99 -25.13 -10.80
C LEU A 91 -12.53 -24.69 -10.87
N CYS A 92 -11.67 -25.45 -11.56
CA CYS A 92 -10.30 -25.03 -11.80
C CYS A 92 -10.23 -24.21 -13.10
N HIS A 93 -9.79 -22.96 -12.99
CA HIS A 93 -9.63 -22.04 -14.11
C HIS A 93 -8.25 -22.18 -14.77
N LEU A 94 -7.22 -22.44 -13.98
CA LEU A 94 -5.84 -22.57 -14.45
C LEU A 94 -5.04 -23.40 -13.45
N SER A 95 -4.16 -24.26 -13.95
CA SER A 95 -3.29 -25.15 -13.16
C SER A 95 -1.87 -25.07 -13.67
N LEU A 96 -0.92 -24.59 -12.88
CA LEU A 96 0.45 -24.35 -13.31
C LEU A 96 1.43 -25.23 -12.53
N SER A 97 2.24 -26.02 -13.22
CA SER A 97 3.33 -26.74 -12.56
C SER A 97 4.43 -25.74 -12.19
N ILE A 98 4.69 -25.58 -10.90
CA ILE A 98 5.65 -24.65 -10.32
C ILE A 98 6.72 -25.46 -9.59
N SER A 99 7.91 -24.91 -9.40
CA SER A 99 8.99 -25.61 -8.69
C SER A 99 9.54 -24.76 -7.58
N GLN A 100 9.96 -25.41 -6.51
CA GLN A 100 10.71 -24.75 -5.45
C GLN A 100 12.02 -24.22 -6.05
N ALA A 101 12.34 -22.97 -5.75
CA ALA A 101 13.56 -22.33 -6.21
C ALA A 101 14.79 -22.97 -5.55
N ASN A 102 15.90 -23.03 -6.27
CA ASN A 102 17.16 -23.52 -5.71
C ASN A 102 17.83 -22.44 -4.82
N ASP A 103 18.84 -22.84 -4.06
CA ASP A 103 19.60 -21.95 -3.17
C ASP A 103 20.17 -20.70 -3.85
N SER A 104 20.56 -20.79 -5.12
CA SER A 104 21.11 -19.65 -5.87
C SER A 104 20.04 -18.61 -6.14
N ASP A 105 18.86 -19.06 -6.57
CA ASP A 105 17.71 -18.21 -6.86
C ASP A 105 17.15 -17.60 -5.58
N VAL A 106 17.06 -18.37 -4.50
CA VAL A 106 16.66 -17.89 -3.16
C VAL A 106 17.62 -16.79 -2.69
N LYS A 107 18.94 -17.01 -2.75
CA LYS A 107 19.94 -16.00 -2.35
C LYS A 107 19.83 -14.73 -3.20
N THR A 108 19.60 -14.89 -4.51
CA THR A 108 19.46 -13.77 -5.44
C THR A 108 18.19 -12.98 -5.12
N HIS A 109 17.07 -13.65 -4.91
CA HIS A 109 15.81 -13.05 -4.48
C HIS A 109 15.97 -12.27 -3.17
N MET A 110 16.55 -12.90 -2.15
CA MET A 110 16.83 -12.24 -0.86
C MET A 110 17.71 -11.00 -1.03
N ALA A 111 18.80 -11.09 -1.80
CA ALA A 111 19.71 -9.96 -2.03
C ALA A 111 19.00 -8.79 -2.73
N MET A 112 18.14 -9.09 -3.72
CA MET A 112 17.32 -8.09 -4.40
C MET A 112 16.28 -7.46 -3.46
N SER A 113 15.60 -8.26 -2.65
CA SER A 113 14.62 -7.78 -1.66
C SER A 113 15.29 -6.90 -0.60
N ILE A 114 16.45 -7.29 -0.06
CA ILE A 114 17.24 -6.49 0.88
C ILE A 114 17.63 -5.15 0.25
N LYS A 115 18.11 -5.16 -1.00
CA LYS A 115 18.48 -3.94 -1.71
C LYS A 115 17.27 -3.01 -1.85
N LYS A 116 16.15 -3.53 -2.35
CA LYS A 116 14.90 -2.78 -2.52
C LYS A 116 14.43 -2.17 -1.19
N LEU A 117 14.39 -2.96 -0.11
CA LEU A 117 13.97 -2.49 1.21
C LEU A 117 14.91 -1.40 1.76
N LYS A 118 16.23 -1.51 1.52
CA LYS A 118 17.18 -0.46 1.90
C LYS A 118 16.94 0.84 1.12
N ASP A 119 16.69 0.74 -0.18
CA ASP A 119 16.41 1.90 -1.03
C ASP A 119 15.10 2.58 -0.62
N GLU A 120 14.05 1.80 -0.35
CA GLU A 120 12.77 2.29 0.16
C GLU A 120 12.90 2.95 1.54
N LEU A 121 13.63 2.32 2.47
CA LEU A 121 13.88 2.87 3.80
C LEU A 121 14.61 4.21 3.71
N MET A 122 15.65 4.31 2.89
CA MET A 122 16.41 5.54 2.69
C MET A 122 15.52 6.67 2.13
N ASN A 123 14.67 6.36 1.16
CA ASN A 123 13.70 7.32 0.62
C ASN A 123 12.70 7.77 1.67
N LYS A 124 12.15 6.84 2.45
CA LYS A 124 11.19 7.13 3.53
C LYS A 124 11.83 7.95 4.66
N THR A 125 13.07 7.67 5.02
CA THR A 125 13.82 8.49 5.99
C THR A 125 14.00 9.91 5.47
N ARG A 126 14.35 10.10 4.19
CA ARG A 126 14.48 11.42 3.58
C ARG A 126 13.16 12.20 3.57
N GLU A 127 12.06 11.53 3.21
CA GLU A 127 10.71 12.10 3.28
C GLU A 127 10.35 12.51 4.71
N ALA A 128 10.62 11.66 5.69
CA ALA A 128 10.37 11.93 7.10
C ALA A 128 11.14 13.16 7.60
N THR A 129 12.45 13.25 7.32
CA THR A 129 13.28 14.41 7.70
C THR A 129 12.78 15.69 7.03
N SER A 130 12.36 15.63 5.76
CA SER A 130 11.79 16.78 5.07
C SER A 130 10.45 17.22 5.68
N MET A 131 9.60 16.27 6.06
CA MET A 131 8.32 16.56 6.73
C MET A 131 8.55 17.16 8.12
N GLU A 132 9.48 16.63 8.89
CA GLU A 132 9.86 17.15 10.21
C GLU A 132 10.39 18.59 10.11
N THR A 133 11.26 18.88 9.14
CA THR A 133 11.76 20.24 8.89
C THR A 133 10.61 21.21 8.58
N ARG A 134 9.64 20.78 7.75
CA ARG A 134 8.49 21.62 7.40
C ARG A 134 7.55 21.82 8.59
N LEU A 135 7.34 20.80 9.41
CA LEU A 135 6.55 20.89 10.63
C LEU A 135 7.17 21.90 11.61
N ASN A 136 8.48 21.84 11.81
CA ASN A 136 9.17 22.79 12.69
C ASN A 136 9.03 24.23 12.19
N ALA A 137 9.21 24.47 10.89
CA ALA A 137 9.04 25.80 10.31
C ALA A 137 7.60 26.35 10.49
N ILE A 138 6.58 25.52 10.27
CA ILE A 138 5.18 25.90 10.49
C ILE A 138 4.92 26.17 11.96
N ASN A 139 5.49 25.36 12.86
CA ASN A 139 5.32 25.55 14.29
C ASN A 139 5.96 26.86 14.78
N GLU A 140 7.16 27.20 14.29
CA GLU A 140 7.80 28.49 14.56
C GLU A 140 6.97 29.67 14.02
N GLU A 141 6.41 29.56 12.80
CA GLU A 141 5.53 30.59 12.25
C GLU A 141 4.25 30.74 13.10
N LEU A 142 3.65 29.63 13.52
CA LEU A 142 2.47 29.63 14.38
C LEU A 142 2.77 30.32 15.72
N GLU A 143 3.89 30.02 16.36
CA GLU A 143 4.32 30.69 17.58
C GLU A 143 4.53 32.19 17.38
N ASN A 144 5.10 32.61 16.25
CA ASN A 144 5.23 34.03 15.90
C ASN A 144 3.86 34.70 15.78
N ARG A 145 2.90 34.06 15.10
CA ARG A 145 1.53 34.58 14.97
C ARG A 145 0.81 34.68 16.30
N ILE A 146 1.01 33.72 17.20
CA ILE A 146 0.47 33.77 18.57
C ILE A 146 1.02 35.00 19.29
N ARG A 147 2.35 35.22 19.26
CA ARG A 147 2.99 36.39 19.88
C ARG A 147 2.50 37.72 19.29
N GLU A 148 2.35 37.80 17.97
CA GLU A 148 1.80 38.99 17.30
C GLU A 148 0.36 39.26 17.74
N PHE A 149 -0.47 38.22 17.78
CA PHE A 149 -1.86 38.31 18.20
C PHE A 149 -1.97 38.78 19.66
N GLU A 150 -1.20 38.20 20.57
CA GLU A 150 -1.14 38.62 21.98
C GLU A 150 -0.71 40.09 22.11
N SER A 151 0.29 40.53 21.36
CA SER A 151 0.73 41.93 21.36
C SER A 151 -0.36 42.88 20.87
N LEU A 152 -1.07 42.53 19.79
CA LEU A 152 -2.16 43.32 19.25
C LEU A 152 -3.35 43.38 20.23
N GLN A 153 -3.66 42.26 20.88
CA GLN A 153 -4.69 42.19 21.90
C GLN A 153 -4.37 43.11 23.09
N GLN A 154 -3.12 43.11 23.58
CA GLN A 154 -2.69 44.01 24.65
C GLN A 154 -2.80 45.49 24.25
N LYS A 155 -2.37 45.85 23.04
CA LYS A 155 -2.50 47.22 22.51
C LYS A 155 -3.97 47.65 22.48
N PHE A 156 -4.84 46.82 21.90
CA PHE A 156 -6.27 47.09 21.83
C PHE A 156 -6.91 47.30 23.21
N LEU A 157 -6.57 46.45 24.19
CA LEU A 157 -7.06 46.61 25.58
C LEU A 157 -6.57 47.91 26.21
N SER A 158 -5.32 48.31 25.96
CA SER A 158 -4.75 49.55 26.49
C SER A 158 -5.40 50.79 25.87
N GLU A 159 -5.61 50.82 24.56
CA GLU A 159 -6.27 51.92 23.85
C GLU A 159 -7.72 52.07 24.29
N ARG A 160 -8.45 50.96 24.45
CA ARG A 160 -9.81 50.96 24.99
C ARG A 160 -9.85 51.56 26.40
N SER A 161 -8.95 51.15 27.29
CA SER A 161 -8.90 51.70 28.65
C SER A 161 -8.57 53.19 28.67
N GLN A 162 -7.66 53.65 27.81
CA GLN A 162 -7.34 55.07 27.66
C GLN A 162 -8.55 55.88 27.16
N LEU A 163 -9.28 55.36 26.17
CA LEU A 163 -10.51 55.98 25.66
C LEU A 163 -11.61 56.05 26.72
N GLU A 164 -11.82 54.98 27.48
CA GLU A 164 -12.79 54.93 28.59
C GLU A 164 -12.44 55.99 29.66
N MET A 165 -11.17 56.08 30.06
CA MET A 165 -10.69 57.09 31.01
C MET A 165 -10.87 58.52 30.49
N THR A 166 -10.53 58.77 29.22
CA THR A 166 -10.64 60.10 28.60
C THR A 166 -12.10 60.54 28.51
N THR A 167 -12.99 59.64 28.08
CA THR A 167 -14.42 59.89 27.97
C THR A 167 -15.04 60.15 29.34
N SER A 168 -14.68 59.35 30.35
CA SER A 168 -15.16 59.53 31.73
C SER A 168 -14.69 60.87 32.32
N HIS A 169 -13.45 61.28 32.05
CA HIS A 169 -12.92 62.57 32.47
C HIS A 169 -13.65 63.75 31.81
N GLN A 170 -13.87 63.69 30.49
CA GLN A 170 -14.65 64.72 29.77
C GLN A 170 -16.08 64.86 30.30
N LEU A 171 -16.77 63.73 30.54
CA LEU A 171 -18.10 63.73 31.12
C LEU A 171 -18.14 64.34 32.53
N SER A 172 -17.09 64.14 33.35
CA SER A 172 -17.00 64.78 34.66
C SER A 172 -16.88 66.30 34.54
N ILE A 173 -16.01 66.78 33.65
CA ILE A 173 -15.82 68.23 33.42
C ILE A 173 -17.11 68.90 32.94
N GLU A 174 -17.88 68.23 32.08
CA GLU A 174 -19.13 68.77 31.54
C GLU A 174 -20.27 68.77 32.56
N LYS A 175 -20.19 67.92 33.60
CA LYS A 175 -21.17 67.87 34.71
C LYS A 175 -20.96 68.93 35.78
N ASP A 176 -19.74 69.45 35.89
CA ASP A 176 -19.34 70.51 36.84
C ASP A 176 -19.55 71.93 36.26
N ARG A 177 -20.10 72.02 35.05
CA ARG A 177 -20.43 73.26 34.33
C ARG A 177 -21.91 73.60 34.42
#